data_AF-A0A381SMZ9-F1
#
_entry.id   AF-A0A381SMZ9-F1
#
_cell.length_a   1.000
_cell.length_b   1.000
_cell.length_c   1.000
_cell.angle_alpha   90.00
_cell.angle_beta   90.00
_cell.angle_gamma   90.00
#
_symmetry.space_group_name_H-M   'P 1'
#
loop_
_entity.id
_entity.type
_entity.pdbx_description
1 polymer ?
#
loop_
_entity_poly.entity_id
_entity_poly.type
_entity_poly.pdbx_seq_one_letter_code
_entity_poly.pdbx_strand_id
1 'polypeptide(L)'
;MSLEKEAKDNILTLRAGNALLEIIPEVGGSITRYCLVTEEQTLNFLRPAIQSGFAKHDPREMASFPLIPFSNRIRNGHFKFQGREIKLPLNFYPEVHSIHGHGWKVLWTVTEKSENKATIEYQFLPDEWPFSYLARQVFDLEESFLTVTLQINNTGNSAMPVGMGLHPYFVRTPQASITAKTEKMWINDAETMPLRLESVPE
;
A
#
# COMPACT_ATOMS: atom_id res chain seq x y z
N MET A 1 27.72 -6.79 6.48
CA MET A 1 27.09 -7.17 5.20
C MET A 1 26.49 -5.90 4.61
N SER A 2 26.32 -5.77 3.29
CA SER A 2 25.66 -4.56 2.75
C SER A 2 24.19 -4.54 3.19
N LEU A 3 23.63 -3.34 3.46
CA LEU A 3 22.20 -3.14 3.77
C LEU A 3 21.27 -3.86 2.76
N GLU A 4 21.74 -4.00 1.52
CA GLU A 4 21.09 -4.71 0.42
C GLU A 4 20.89 -6.22 0.67
N LYS A 5 21.84 -6.87 1.33
CA LYS A 5 21.77 -8.30 1.64
C LYS A 5 20.81 -8.54 2.79
N GLU A 6 20.88 -7.69 3.82
CA GLU A 6 20.00 -7.74 4.99
C GLU A 6 18.52 -7.50 4.61
N ALA A 7 18.22 -6.54 3.71
CA ALA A 7 16.85 -6.29 3.27
C ALA A 7 16.22 -7.45 2.48
N LYS A 8 17.03 -8.22 1.73
CA LYS A 8 16.56 -9.42 1.01
C LYS A 8 16.38 -10.63 1.93
N ASP A 9 17.17 -10.71 3.00
CA ASP A 9 17.09 -11.80 3.97
C ASP A 9 15.77 -11.76 4.78
N ASN A 10 15.07 -10.61 4.81
CA ASN A 10 13.81 -10.41 5.54
C ASN A 10 12.54 -10.51 4.67
N ILE A 11 12.66 -11.00 3.43
CA ILE A 11 11.48 -11.25 2.58
C ILE A 11 10.71 -12.47 3.09
N LEU A 12 9.42 -12.29 3.34
CA LEU A 12 8.49 -13.39 3.59
C LEU A 12 8.04 -13.96 2.25
N THR A 13 8.30 -15.24 2.01
CA THR A 13 7.78 -15.97 0.85
C THR A 13 6.60 -16.84 1.28
N LEU A 14 5.47 -16.69 0.58
CA LEU A 14 4.31 -17.56 0.66
C LEU A 14 4.15 -18.36 -0.65
N ARG A 15 3.65 -19.59 -0.54
CA ARG A 15 3.44 -20.50 -1.65
C ARG A 15 2.10 -21.22 -1.52
N ALA A 16 1.42 -21.40 -2.65
CA ALA A 16 0.25 -22.27 -2.78
C ALA A 16 0.28 -22.88 -4.19
N GLY A 17 0.58 -24.17 -4.31
CA GLY A 17 0.85 -24.79 -5.61
C GLY A 17 1.96 -24.07 -6.36
N ASN A 18 1.64 -23.54 -7.54
CA ASN A 18 2.54 -22.73 -8.36
C ASN A 18 2.50 -21.22 -8.06
N ALA A 19 1.59 -20.76 -7.22
CA ALA A 19 1.50 -19.35 -6.84
C ALA A 19 2.59 -18.99 -5.82
N LEU A 20 3.20 -17.82 -6.00
CA LEU A 20 4.23 -17.27 -5.14
C LEU A 20 3.92 -15.81 -4.83
N LEU A 21 3.97 -15.48 -3.54
CA LEU A 21 3.91 -14.12 -3.02
C LEU A 21 5.17 -13.83 -2.20
N GLU A 22 5.78 -12.69 -2.43
CA GLU A 22 6.88 -12.18 -1.62
C GLU A 22 6.49 -10.84 -0.99
N ILE A 23 6.70 -10.71 0.32
CA ILE A 23 6.35 -9.54 1.13
C ILE A 23 7.62 -9.07 1.86
N ILE A 24 7.83 -7.76 1.93
CA ILE A 24 8.91 -7.14 2.70
C ILE A 24 8.33 -6.22 3.80
N PRO A 25 8.24 -6.71 5.05
CA PRO A 25 7.67 -5.93 6.14
C PRO A 25 8.43 -4.61 6.41
N GLU A 26 9.75 -4.62 6.21
CA GLU A 26 10.64 -3.49 6.52
C GLU A 26 10.54 -2.31 5.55
N VAL A 27 10.01 -2.54 4.34
CA VAL A 27 9.79 -1.48 3.35
C VAL A 27 8.30 -1.25 3.24
N GLY A 28 7.71 -0.59 4.23
CA GLY A 28 6.31 -0.17 4.18
C GLY A 28 5.27 -1.28 4.28
N GLY A 29 5.67 -2.51 4.66
CA GLY A 29 4.78 -3.66 4.58
C GLY A 29 4.38 -4.00 3.14
N SER A 30 5.32 -3.85 2.20
CA SER A 30 5.06 -3.96 0.76
C SER A 30 5.07 -5.39 0.25
N ILE A 31 4.34 -5.65 -0.83
CA ILE A 31 4.54 -6.82 -1.69
C ILE A 31 5.71 -6.52 -2.64
N THR A 32 6.70 -7.42 -2.72
CA THR A 32 7.79 -7.31 -3.70
C THR A 32 7.48 -8.05 -4.99
N ARG A 33 6.67 -9.12 -4.92
CA ARG A 33 6.33 -9.94 -6.08
C ARG A 33 5.05 -10.73 -5.84
N TYR A 34 4.23 -10.86 -6.88
CA TYR A 34 3.12 -11.81 -6.93
C TYR A 34 3.08 -12.45 -8.33
N CYS A 35 3.23 -13.77 -8.41
CA CYS A 35 3.35 -14.47 -9.68
C CYS A 35 2.93 -15.96 -9.62
N LEU A 36 2.72 -16.56 -10.78
CA LEU A 36 2.73 -18.02 -10.97
C LEU A 36 4.10 -18.47 -11.51
N VAL A 37 4.65 -19.53 -10.94
CA VAL A 37 5.91 -20.16 -11.36
C VAL A 37 5.62 -21.53 -11.94
N THR A 38 5.80 -21.70 -13.24
CA THR A 38 5.72 -23.00 -13.92
C THR A 38 7.11 -23.47 -14.33
N GLU A 39 7.22 -24.71 -14.82
CA GLU A 39 8.48 -25.25 -15.35
C GLU A 39 9.00 -24.43 -16.54
N GLU A 40 8.10 -23.85 -17.33
CA GLU A 40 8.43 -23.13 -18.57
C GLU A 40 8.69 -21.64 -18.35
N GLN A 41 7.97 -21.00 -17.41
CA GLN A 41 8.02 -19.54 -17.25
C GLN A 41 7.54 -19.06 -15.88
N THR A 42 7.82 -17.79 -15.58
CA THR A 42 7.15 -17.07 -14.49
C THR A 42 6.21 -16.01 -15.04
N LEU A 43 4.93 -16.10 -14.68
CA LEU A 43 3.91 -15.10 -15.00
C LEU A 43 3.72 -14.15 -13.81
N ASN A 44 4.24 -12.93 -13.90
CA ASN A 44 4.06 -11.92 -12.86
C ASN A 44 2.71 -11.22 -13.01
N PHE A 45 1.89 -11.21 -11.96
CA PHE A 45 0.63 -10.46 -11.92
C PHE A 45 0.86 -8.99 -11.56
N LEU A 46 1.77 -8.75 -10.61
CA LEU A 46 2.24 -7.42 -10.26
C LEU A 46 3.64 -7.18 -10.81
N ARG A 47 3.96 -5.94 -11.16
CA ARG A 47 5.31 -5.49 -11.53
C ARG A 47 6.26 -5.84 -10.38
N PRO A 48 7.23 -6.74 -10.57
CA PRO A 48 8.17 -7.09 -9.51
C PRO A 48 8.96 -5.88 -9.02
N ALA A 49 9.38 -5.94 -7.76
CA ALA A 49 10.25 -4.95 -7.16
C ALA A 49 11.57 -4.84 -7.95
N ILE A 50 12.06 -3.62 -8.13
CA ILE A 50 13.35 -3.37 -8.77
C ILE A 50 14.46 -3.19 -7.74
N GLN A 51 15.71 -3.44 -8.15
CA GLN A 51 16.84 -3.50 -7.23
C GLN A 51 17.03 -2.22 -6.42
N SER A 52 16.84 -1.05 -7.03
CA SER A 52 16.96 0.23 -6.33
C SER A 52 15.92 0.42 -5.23
N GLY A 53 14.79 -0.29 -5.28
CA GLY A 53 13.72 -0.20 -4.29
C GLY A 53 14.16 -0.80 -2.97
N PHE A 54 14.90 -1.92 -3.04
CA PHE A 54 15.53 -2.53 -1.86
C PHE A 54 16.63 -1.62 -1.31
N ALA A 55 17.53 -1.14 -2.16
CA ALA A 55 18.67 -0.32 -1.72
C ALA A 55 18.26 1.01 -1.07
N LYS A 56 17.17 1.62 -1.52
CA LYS A 56 16.66 2.90 -1.02
C LYS A 56 15.53 2.77 0.00
N HIS A 57 15.07 1.55 0.29
CA HIS A 57 13.83 1.30 1.03
C HIS A 57 12.66 2.13 0.46
N ASP A 58 12.49 2.10 -0.87
CA ASP A 58 11.45 2.87 -1.57
C ASP A 58 10.26 1.98 -1.95
N PRO A 59 9.10 2.10 -1.28
CA PRO A 59 7.91 1.32 -1.57
C PRO A 59 7.37 1.55 -2.99
N ARG A 60 7.64 2.69 -3.63
CA ARG A 60 7.19 2.99 -5.00
C ARG A 60 7.86 2.11 -6.04
N GLU A 61 8.99 1.52 -5.67
CA GLU A 61 9.75 0.59 -6.47
C GLU A 61 9.46 -0.87 -6.10
N MET A 62 8.51 -1.12 -5.19
CA MET A 62 7.94 -2.43 -4.86
C MET A 62 6.74 -2.75 -5.78
N ALA A 63 6.12 -3.92 -5.59
CA ALA A 63 4.97 -4.35 -6.39
C ALA A 63 3.64 -3.77 -5.88
N SER A 64 3.50 -3.63 -4.55
CA SER A 64 2.33 -2.99 -3.92
C SER A 64 2.65 -2.55 -2.49
N PHE A 65 1.97 -1.53 -1.98
CA PHE A 65 2.07 -1.07 -0.58
C PHE A 65 0.71 -0.53 -0.07
N PRO A 66 0.46 -0.53 1.24
CA PRO A 66 -0.78 -0.02 1.84
C PRO A 66 -0.81 1.51 1.91
N LEU A 67 -1.99 2.10 1.77
CA LEU A 67 -2.22 3.54 1.87
C LEU A 67 -3.03 3.83 3.15
N ILE A 68 -2.35 4.18 4.24
CA ILE A 68 -2.96 4.39 5.56
C ILE A 68 -2.29 5.55 6.32
N PRO A 69 -3.02 6.29 7.17
CA PRO A 69 -4.44 6.12 7.54
C PRO A 69 -5.42 6.85 6.62
N PHE A 70 -4.93 7.35 5.48
CA PHE A 70 -5.75 7.87 4.39
C PHE A 70 -5.14 7.51 3.05
N SER A 71 -5.99 7.36 2.04
CA SER A 71 -5.56 7.25 0.65
C SER A 71 -5.68 8.61 -0.04
N ASN A 72 -4.92 8.76 -1.13
CA ASN A 72 -4.85 9.98 -1.93
C ASN A 72 -4.47 11.24 -1.12
N ARG A 73 -4.91 12.42 -1.56
CA ARG A 73 -4.44 13.73 -1.10
C ARG A 73 -5.35 14.37 -0.06
N ILE A 74 -4.73 15.05 0.91
CA ILE A 74 -5.37 16.03 1.78
C ILE A 74 -4.87 17.41 1.37
N ARG A 75 -5.80 18.29 0.97
CA ARG A 75 -5.49 19.63 0.46
C ARG A 75 -4.63 20.38 1.47
N ASN A 76 -3.45 20.81 1.05
CA ASN A 76 -2.49 21.56 1.86
C ASN A 76 -2.12 20.89 3.20
N GLY A 77 -2.31 19.57 3.31
CA GLY A 77 -2.14 18.82 4.54
C GLY A 77 -3.07 19.28 5.67
N HIS A 78 -4.19 19.95 5.38
CA HIS A 78 -5.03 20.56 6.40
C HIS A 78 -6.49 20.19 6.24
N PHE A 79 -7.12 19.79 7.35
CA PHE A 79 -8.55 19.55 7.41
C PHE A 79 -9.11 19.79 8.82
N LYS A 80 -10.44 19.87 8.92
CA LYS A 80 -11.17 19.94 10.19
C LYS A 80 -11.91 18.64 10.43
N PHE A 81 -11.81 18.11 11.66
CA PHE A 81 -12.54 16.92 12.07
C PHE A 81 -13.05 17.09 13.50
N GLN A 82 -14.36 16.93 13.69
CA GLN A 82 -15.03 17.13 14.99
C GLN A 82 -14.62 18.43 15.70
N GLY A 83 -14.54 19.53 14.96
CA GLY A 83 -14.19 20.85 15.50
C GLY A 83 -12.68 21.07 15.77
N ARG A 84 -11.82 20.06 15.58
CA ARG A 84 -10.36 20.18 15.69
C ARG A 84 -9.73 20.46 14.33
N GLU A 85 -8.80 21.41 14.30
CA GLU A 85 -7.90 21.61 13.15
C GLU A 85 -6.75 20.60 13.20
N ILE A 86 -6.51 19.91 12.08
CA ILE A 86 -5.47 18.89 11.94
C ILE A 86 -4.56 19.29 10.78
N LYS A 87 -3.28 19.50 11.09
CA LYS A 87 -2.24 19.88 10.12
C LYS A 87 -1.22 18.75 10.03
N LEU A 88 -1.07 18.21 8.83
CA LEU A 88 -0.15 17.15 8.47
C LEU A 88 1.06 17.75 7.76
N PRO A 89 2.25 17.14 7.86
CA PRO A 89 3.37 17.53 7.05
C PRO A 89 3.08 17.26 5.57
N LEU A 90 3.68 18.08 4.71
CA LEU A 90 3.79 17.73 3.29
C LEU A 90 4.84 16.64 3.16
N ASN A 91 4.46 15.53 2.54
CA ASN A 91 5.23 14.30 2.61
C ASN A 91 5.72 13.80 1.25
N PHE A 92 5.55 14.61 0.19
CA PHE A 92 5.95 14.26 -1.17
C PHE A 92 6.28 15.50 -2.04
N TYR A 93 7.43 16.14 -1.77
CA TYR A 93 7.87 17.30 -2.57
C TYR A 93 8.08 16.92 -4.05
N PRO A 94 7.68 17.75 -5.04
CA PRO A 94 7.18 19.14 -4.93
C PRO A 94 5.66 19.27 -4.72
N GLU A 95 4.93 18.20 -4.40
CA GLU A 95 3.49 18.32 -4.15
C GLU A 95 3.19 19.21 -2.94
N VAL A 96 2.16 20.05 -3.09
CA VAL A 96 1.67 20.98 -2.07
C VAL A 96 0.61 20.35 -1.15
N HIS A 97 0.41 19.04 -1.24
CA HIS A 97 -0.59 18.28 -0.50
C HIS A 97 0.06 17.09 0.23
N SER A 98 -0.53 16.67 1.35
CA SER A 98 -0.13 15.42 2.01
C SER A 98 -0.79 14.25 1.30
N ILE A 99 -0.03 13.20 0.98
CA ILE A 99 -0.51 12.07 0.18
C ILE A 99 -0.31 10.74 0.92
N HIS A 100 -1.31 9.84 0.86
CA HIS A 100 -1.20 8.43 1.24
C HIS A 100 -0.84 8.12 2.72
N GLY A 101 -0.94 9.10 3.61
CA GLY A 101 -0.54 8.92 4.99
C GLY A 101 0.92 8.51 5.15
N HIS A 102 1.19 7.71 6.17
CA HIS A 102 2.54 7.35 6.61
C HIS A 102 2.81 5.84 6.65
N GLY A 103 1.79 4.98 6.65
CA GLY A 103 1.99 3.53 6.87
C GLY A 103 2.82 2.82 5.81
N TRP A 104 2.92 3.39 4.61
CA TRP A 104 3.80 2.89 3.55
C TRP A 104 5.27 3.24 3.76
N LYS A 105 5.62 4.13 4.69
CA LYS A 105 7.01 4.59 4.90
C LYS A 105 7.65 4.06 6.18
N VAL A 106 6.97 3.13 6.86
CA VAL A 106 7.35 2.62 8.17
C VAL A 106 7.53 1.11 8.11
N LEU A 107 8.28 0.57 9.06
CA LEU A 107 8.43 -0.87 9.22
C LEU A 107 7.15 -1.47 9.81
N TRP A 108 6.81 -2.66 9.32
CA TRP A 108 5.76 -3.50 9.86
C TRP A 108 6.36 -4.72 10.56
N THR A 109 5.75 -5.15 11.65
CA THR A 109 6.17 -6.33 12.42
C THR A 109 5.39 -7.56 11.97
N VAL A 110 6.09 -8.68 11.77
CA VAL A 110 5.44 -9.96 11.47
C VAL A 110 4.85 -10.55 12.74
N THR A 111 3.56 -10.85 12.73
CA THR A 111 2.85 -11.46 13.88
C THR A 111 2.44 -12.90 13.62
N GLU A 112 2.28 -13.30 12.36
CA GLU A 112 1.98 -14.66 11.96
C GLU A 112 2.60 -14.98 10.60
N LYS A 113 3.07 -16.21 10.42
CA LYS A 113 3.55 -16.73 9.13
C LYS A 113 3.32 -18.24 9.05
N SER A 114 2.73 -18.69 7.94
CA SER A 114 2.66 -20.08 7.52
C SER A 114 3.22 -20.23 6.09
N GLU A 115 2.99 -21.37 5.45
CA GLU A 115 3.39 -21.60 4.06
C GLU A 115 2.66 -20.67 3.08
N ASN A 116 1.36 -20.44 3.28
CA ASN A 116 0.51 -19.72 2.36
C ASN A 116 -0.18 -18.48 2.96
N LYS A 117 0.13 -18.14 4.22
CA LYS A 117 -0.46 -17.01 4.93
C LYS A 117 0.58 -16.21 5.70
N ALA A 118 0.41 -14.89 5.77
CA ALA A 118 1.16 -14.04 6.69
C ALA A 118 0.31 -12.90 7.23
N THR A 119 0.56 -12.52 8.48
CA THR A 119 0.01 -11.32 9.10
C THR A 119 1.15 -10.40 9.52
N ILE A 120 1.05 -9.13 9.12
CA ILE A 120 1.96 -8.07 9.57
C ILE A 120 1.17 -6.92 10.18
N GLU A 121 1.75 -6.27 11.18
CA GLU A 121 1.11 -5.21 11.96
C GLU A 121 1.98 -3.98 12.10
N TYR A 122 1.32 -2.83 12.25
CA TYR A 122 1.94 -1.55 12.53
C TYR A 122 1.11 -0.81 13.57
N GLN A 123 1.71 -0.53 14.73
CA GLN A 123 1.12 0.30 15.78
C GLN A 123 1.58 1.74 15.61
N PHE A 124 0.63 2.65 15.45
CA PHE A 124 0.88 4.09 15.45
C PHE A 124 0.45 4.72 16.77
N LEU A 125 1.31 5.58 17.32
CA LEU A 125 1.01 6.44 18.46
C LEU A 125 0.87 7.88 17.97
N PRO A 126 0.07 8.73 18.64
CA PRO A 126 -0.24 10.06 18.14
C PRO A 126 1.01 10.91 17.95
N ASP A 127 1.09 11.54 16.78
CA ASP A 127 2.12 12.51 16.41
C ASP A 127 1.49 13.53 15.45
N GLU A 128 2.01 13.67 14.23
CA GLU A 128 1.43 14.52 13.17
C GLU A 128 0.00 14.08 12.81
N TRP A 129 -0.25 12.77 12.83
CA TRP A 129 -1.59 12.23 12.88
C TRP A 129 -1.99 12.08 14.36
N PRO A 130 -3.04 12.76 14.86
CA PRO A 130 -3.27 12.87 16.29
C PRO A 130 -4.06 11.71 16.91
N PHE A 131 -4.27 10.62 16.16
CA PHE A 131 -5.06 9.47 16.60
C PHE A 131 -4.21 8.21 16.59
N SER A 132 -4.21 7.46 17.69
CA SER A 132 -3.53 6.17 17.79
C SER A 132 -4.36 5.07 17.11
N TYR A 133 -3.70 4.17 16.40
CA TYR A 133 -4.36 3.02 15.80
C TYR A 133 -3.39 1.85 15.61
N LEU A 134 -3.96 0.65 15.52
CA LEU A 134 -3.28 -0.55 15.07
C LEU A 134 -3.71 -0.85 13.63
N ALA A 135 -2.76 -0.91 12.71
CA ALA A 135 -3.00 -1.40 11.36
C ALA A 135 -2.53 -2.84 11.21
N ARG A 136 -3.25 -3.61 10.42
CA ARG A 136 -2.95 -5.01 10.12
C ARG A 136 -3.12 -5.27 8.62
N GLN A 137 -2.15 -5.98 8.04
CA GLN A 137 -2.28 -6.60 6.73
C GLN A 137 -2.26 -8.11 6.90
N VAL A 138 -3.27 -8.79 6.35
CA VAL A 138 -3.33 -10.26 6.27
C VAL A 138 -3.26 -10.65 4.81
N PHE A 139 -2.27 -11.47 4.47
CA PHE A 139 -2.07 -12.03 3.14
C PHE A 139 -2.44 -13.50 3.19
N ASP A 140 -3.45 -13.90 2.41
CA ASP A 140 -3.91 -15.29 2.29
C ASP A 140 -3.76 -15.69 0.82
N LEU A 141 -2.83 -16.61 0.54
CA LEU A 141 -2.50 -17.07 -0.80
C LEU A 141 -3.12 -18.44 -1.05
N GLU A 142 -3.92 -18.52 -2.11
CA GLU A 142 -4.44 -19.76 -2.66
C GLU A 142 -3.86 -19.96 -4.07
N GLU A 143 -4.00 -21.17 -4.61
CA GLU A 143 -3.45 -21.48 -5.95
C GLU A 143 -4.00 -20.54 -7.04
N SER A 144 -5.28 -20.14 -6.90
CA SER A 144 -5.99 -19.35 -7.91
C SER A 144 -6.07 -17.85 -7.62
N PHE A 145 -5.85 -17.40 -6.39
CA PHE A 145 -5.97 -15.98 -6.04
C PHE A 145 -5.17 -15.60 -4.79
N LEU A 146 -4.97 -14.31 -4.63
CA LEU A 146 -4.43 -13.68 -3.45
C LEU A 146 -5.51 -12.82 -2.80
N THR A 147 -5.76 -13.05 -1.52
CA THR A 147 -6.56 -12.13 -0.69
C THR A 147 -5.63 -11.29 0.17
N VAL A 148 -5.75 -9.96 0.06
CA VAL A 148 -5.07 -9.00 0.94
C VAL A 148 -6.13 -8.26 1.75
N THR A 149 -6.16 -8.51 3.05
CA THR A 149 -7.06 -7.81 3.98
C THR A 149 -6.28 -6.71 4.69
N LEU A 150 -6.71 -5.46 4.53
CA LEU A 150 -6.17 -4.31 5.24
C LEU A 150 -7.18 -3.87 6.32
N GLN A 151 -6.72 -3.77 7.56
CA GLN A 151 -7.54 -3.38 8.71
C GLN A 151 -6.88 -2.23 9.47
N ILE A 152 -7.71 -1.35 10.02
CA ILE A 152 -7.30 -0.32 10.98
C ILE A 152 -8.24 -0.40 12.17
N ASN A 153 -7.67 -0.56 13.36
CA ASN A 153 -8.36 -0.48 14.62
C ASN A 153 -7.95 0.82 15.35
N ASN A 154 -8.90 1.71 15.57
CA ASN A 154 -8.66 2.91 16.38
C ASN A 154 -8.44 2.50 17.85
N THR A 155 -7.26 2.77 18.39
CA THR A 155 -6.88 2.42 19.77
C THR A 155 -6.98 3.61 20.73
N GLY A 156 -7.41 4.77 20.22
CA GLY A 156 -7.56 5.99 21.01
C GLY A 156 -8.95 6.14 21.66
N ASN A 157 -9.08 7.19 22.45
CA ASN A 157 -10.31 7.51 23.20
C ASN A 157 -11.26 8.46 22.46
N SER A 158 -11.00 8.75 21.19
CA SER A 158 -11.81 9.63 20.34
C SER A 158 -12.00 9.02 18.96
N ALA A 159 -13.05 9.45 18.25
CA ALA A 159 -13.25 9.02 16.87
C ALA A 159 -12.06 9.45 16.00
N MET A 160 -11.68 8.60 15.04
CA MET A 160 -10.60 8.86 14.09
C MET A 160 -11.18 8.83 12.66
N PRO A 161 -10.94 9.84 11.82
CA PRO A 161 -11.26 9.74 10.40
C PRO A 161 -10.35 8.70 9.76
N VAL A 162 -10.86 7.88 8.83
CA VAL A 162 -10.05 6.84 8.21
C VAL A 162 -10.38 6.70 6.74
N GLY A 163 -9.34 6.58 5.92
CA GLY A 163 -9.40 6.11 4.55
C GLY A 163 -8.30 5.08 4.34
N MET A 164 -8.52 4.09 3.49
CA MET A 164 -7.50 3.08 3.25
C MET A 164 -7.52 2.60 1.81
N GLY A 165 -6.41 2.05 1.36
CA GLY A 165 -6.28 1.46 0.04
C GLY A 165 -4.99 0.68 -0.12
N LEU A 166 -4.84 0.05 -1.28
CA LEU A 166 -3.63 -0.60 -1.73
C LEU A 166 -3.15 0.09 -3.00
N HIS A 167 -1.84 0.07 -3.24
CA HIS A 167 -1.23 0.68 -4.42
C HIS A 167 -0.53 -0.37 -5.32
N PRO A 168 -1.27 -1.30 -5.96
CA PRO A 168 -0.68 -2.30 -6.83
C PRO A 168 -0.17 -1.69 -8.14
N TYR A 169 1.04 -2.06 -8.54
CA TYR A 169 1.54 -1.85 -9.90
C TYR A 169 1.35 -3.14 -10.69
N PHE A 170 0.45 -3.14 -11.66
CA PHE A 170 0.27 -4.28 -12.56
C PHE A 170 1.33 -4.29 -13.67
N VAL A 171 1.65 -5.47 -14.20
CA VAL A 171 2.49 -5.57 -15.39
C VAL A 171 1.76 -4.96 -16.58
N ARG A 172 2.38 -3.97 -17.24
CA ARG A 172 1.86 -3.35 -18.46
C ARG A 172 2.54 -3.97 -19.68
N THR A 173 1.76 -4.64 -20.52
CA THR A 173 2.19 -5.10 -21.85
C THR A 173 1.53 -4.25 -22.94
N PRO A 174 2.01 -4.31 -24.20
CA PRO A 174 1.31 -3.64 -25.31
C PRO A 174 -0.14 -4.10 -25.52
N GLN A 175 -0.50 -5.30 -25.03
CA GLN A 175 -1.84 -5.88 -25.12
C GLN A 175 -2.68 -5.65 -23.86
N ALA A 176 -2.13 -4.99 -22.83
CA ALA A 176 -2.86 -4.76 -21.59
C ALA A 176 -4.07 -3.84 -21.82
N SER A 177 -5.24 -4.31 -21.40
CA SER A 177 -6.48 -3.53 -21.37
C SER A 177 -7.03 -3.52 -19.95
N ILE A 178 -7.74 -2.45 -19.61
CA ILE A 178 -8.43 -2.30 -18.33
C ILE A 178 -9.89 -2.04 -18.63
N THR A 179 -10.77 -2.77 -17.96
CA THR A 179 -12.21 -2.54 -17.97
C THR A 179 -12.64 -2.31 -16.53
N ALA A 180 -13.43 -1.27 -16.31
CA ALA A 180 -13.99 -0.95 -15.00
C ALA A 180 -15.49 -0.67 -15.16
N LYS A 181 -16.30 -1.24 -14.26
CA LYS A 181 -17.72 -0.92 -14.19
C LYS A 181 -17.89 0.33 -13.34
N THR A 182 -17.85 1.49 -13.96
CA THR A 182 -17.94 2.79 -13.29
C THR A 182 -18.96 3.67 -13.98
N GLU A 183 -19.85 4.29 -13.21
CA GLU A 183 -20.87 5.22 -13.74
C GLU A 183 -20.36 6.66 -13.80
N LYS A 184 -19.47 7.02 -12.87
CA LYS A 184 -18.96 8.38 -12.71
C LYS A 184 -17.47 8.39 -12.36
N MET A 185 -16.80 9.50 -12.66
CA MET A 185 -15.41 9.76 -12.32
C MET A 185 -15.22 11.16 -11.72
N TRP A 186 -14.27 11.29 -10.79
CA TRP A 186 -13.86 12.59 -10.28
C TRP A 186 -12.98 13.30 -11.30
N ILE A 187 -13.41 14.48 -11.73
CA ILE A 187 -12.56 15.40 -12.48
C ILE A 187 -11.70 16.15 -11.47
N ASN A 188 -10.40 16.16 -11.71
CA ASN A 188 -9.44 16.80 -10.83
C ASN A 188 -8.96 18.14 -11.38
N ASP A 189 -8.53 19.03 -10.50
CA ASP A 189 -7.79 20.24 -10.86
C ASP A 189 -6.33 19.91 -11.26
N ALA A 190 -5.55 20.95 -11.60
CA ALA A 190 -4.13 20.81 -11.94
C ALA A 190 -3.26 20.31 -10.76
N GLU A 191 -3.76 20.39 -9.53
CA GLU A 191 -3.12 19.85 -8.32
C GLU A 191 -3.60 18.41 -8.01
N THR A 192 -4.37 17.81 -8.93
CA THR A 192 -4.95 16.47 -8.80
C THR A 192 -5.90 16.34 -7.60
N MET A 193 -6.60 17.41 -7.25
CA MET A 193 -7.65 17.39 -6.23
C MET A 193 -9.04 17.29 -6.86
N PRO A 194 -9.97 16.53 -6.25
CA PRO A 194 -11.31 16.36 -6.79
C PRO A 194 -12.05 17.71 -6.82
N LEU A 195 -12.55 18.08 -7.99
CA LEU A 195 -13.39 19.27 -8.20
C LEU A 195 -14.87 18.92 -8.24
N ARG A 196 -15.23 17.93 -9.08
CA ARG A 196 -16.61 17.52 -9.31
C ARG A 196 -16.67 16.11 -9.85
N LEU A 197 -17.83 15.48 -9.66
CA LEU A 197 -18.11 14.13 -10.13
C LEU A 197 -18.89 14.22 -11.46
N GLU A 198 -18.35 13.63 -12.52
CA GLU A 198 -18.94 13.60 -13.87
C GLU A 198 -19.23 12.17 -14.32
N SER A 199 -20.12 11.99 -15.31
CA SER A 199 -20.29 10.71 -15.99
C SER A 199 -18.99 10.29 -16.69
N VAL A 200 -18.73 8.99 -16.78
CA VAL A 200 -17.60 8.50 -17.58
C VAL A 200 -17.78 8.86 -19.06
N PRO A 201 -16.70 9.17 -19.81
CA PRO A 201 -16.76 9.32 -21.26
C PRO A 201 -17.32 8.04 -21.91
N GLU A 202 -18.10 8.21 -22.98
CA GLU A 202 -18.51 7.10 -23.86
C GLU A 202 -17.32 6.44 -24.55
#